data_AF-A0AB74M630-F1
#
_entry.id   AF-A0AB74M630-F1
#
_cell.length_a   1.000
_cell.length_b   1.000
_cell.length_c   1.000
_cell.angle_alpha   90.00
_cell.angle_beta   90.00
_cell.angle_gamma   90.00
#
_symmetry.space_group_name_H-M   'P 1'
#
loop_
_entity.id
_entity.type
_entity.pdbx_description
1 polymer ?
#
loop_
_entity_poly.entity_id
_entity_poly.type
_entity_poly.pdbx_seq_one_letter_code
_entity_poly.pdbx_strand_id
1 'polypeptide(L)'
;MRGLRRASATLLVALVPAAAGAQPFYGYAFDGEGPGYPLSLPQTLRATIVVPLAVKPVPRPNTLAELYPALAACWRPPAILEDASNVEITARLSLRRDGSLLGPPRITYARGVGPKTRPTLVHATIDGLNRCLPAQITPGLGRAIAGRPVALRFVYRKVTANRPG
;
A
#
# COMPACT_ATOMS: atom_id res chain seq x y z
N MET A 1 -40.33 -67.43 46.79
CA MET A 1 -39.39 -66.31 47.06
C MET A 1 -39.37 -65.41 45.83
N ARG A 2 -39.41 -64.09 46.03
CA ARG A 2 -39.83 -63.05 45.06
C ARG A 2 -38.95 -62.95 43.81
N GLY A 3 -39.56 -63.03 42.62
CA GLY A 3 -38.91 -62.78 41.32
C GLY A 3 -38.81 -61.29 41.02
N LEU A 4 -37.59 -60.79 40.88
CA LEU A 4 -37.26 -59.39 40.61
C LEU A 4 -37.37 -59.11 39.09
N ARG A 5 -38.42 -58.41 38.66
CA ARG A 5 -38.54 -57.92 37.27
C ARG A 5 -37.58 -56.75 37.06
N ARG A 6 -36.53 -56.94 36.27
CA ARG A 6 -35.68 -55.85 35.77
C ARG A 6 -36.36 -55.21 34.55
N ALA A 7 -36.80 -53.97 34.69
CA ALA A 7 -37.27 -53.14 33.58
C ALA A 7 -36.04 -52.54 32.87
N SER A 8 -35.80 -52.96 31.63
CA SER A 8 -34.75 -52.40 30.77
C SER A 8 -35.26 -51.10 30.16
N ALA A 9 -34.69 -49.96 30.55
CA ALA A 9 -34.95 -48.68 29.91
C ALA A 9 -34.04 -48.55 28.67
N THR A 10 -34.61 -48.69 27.48
CA THR A 10 -33.93 -48.41 26.22
C THR A 10 -33.75 -46.90 26.03
N LEU A 11 -32.49 -46.45 26.04
CA LEU A 11 -32.10 -45.07 25.74
C LEU A 11 -32.05 -44.87 24.22
N LEU A 12 -32.98 -44.08 23.67
CA LEU A 12 -32.97 -43.68 22.26
C LEU A 12 -31.98 -42.51 22.08
N VAL A 13 -30.84 -42.80 21.46
CA VAL A 13 -29.87 -41.78 21.01
C VAL A 13 -30.38 -41.18 19.70
N ALA A 14 -30.87 -39.95 19.75
CA ALA A 14 -31.24 -39.20 18.55
C ALA A 14 -29.96 -38.61 17.92
N LEU A 15 -29.61 -39.07 16.70
CA LEU A 15 -28.58 -38.43 15.89
C LEU A 15 -29.12 -37.11 15.32
N VAL A 16 -28.52 -36.00 15.75
CA VAL A 16 -28.74 -34.68 15.13
C VAL A 16 -27.71 -34.53 14.00
N PRO A 17 -28.12 -34.20 12.75
CA PRO A 17 -27.18 -33.96 11.68
C PRO A 17 -26.46 -32.63 11.90
N ALA A 18 -25.14 -32.66 11.91
CA ALA A 18 -24.32 -31.46 11.90
C ALA A 18 -24.41 -30.78 10.52
N ALA A 19 -25.24 -29.75 10.40
CA ALA A 19 -25.21 -28.87 9.23
C ALA A 19 -23.94 -28.03 9.30
N ALA A 20 -22.88 -28.47 8.61
CA ALA A 20 -21.69 -27.67 8.36
C ALA A 20 -22.04 -26.54 7.37
N GLY A 21 -22.42 -25.38 7.90
CA GLY A 21 -22.54 -24.15 7.12
C GLY A 21 -21.16 -23.68 6.67
N ALA A 22 -20.93 -23.62 5.36
CA ALA A 22 -19.75 -23.00 4.78
C ALA A 22 -19.79 -21.47 5.03
N GLN A 23 -18.97 -20.98 5.95
CA GLN A 23 -18.83 -19.54 6.17
C GLN A 23 -17.71 -18.97 5.27
N PRO A 24 -17.96 -17.88 4.52
CA PRO A 24 -16.93 -17.21 3.74
C PRO A 24 -15.87 -16.56 4.66
N PHE A 25 -14.61 -16.60 4.24
CA PHE A 25 -13.42 -16.06 4.91
C PHE A 25 -13.43 -14.51 5.04
N TYR A 26 -14.33 -13.94 5.85
CA TYR A 26 -14.22 -12.55 6.29
C TYR A 26 -13.95 -12.52 7.79
N GLY A 27 -12.74 -12.11 8.18
CA GLY A 27 -12.40 -11.85 9.58
C GLY A 27 -13.03 -10.54 10.05
N TYR A 28 -13.65 -10.56 11.23
CA TYR A 28 -14.28 -9.40 11.86
C TYR A 28 -13.39 -8.89 13.00
N ALA A 29 -13.16 -7.58 13.09
CA ALA A 29 -12.61 -6.96 14.30
C ALA A 29 -13.76 -6.63 15.26
N PHE A 30 -13.70 -7.16 16.49
CA PHE A 30 -14.65 -6.86 17.56
C PHE A 30 -14.09 -5.76 18.46
N ASP A 31 -14.70 -4.57 18.43
CA ASP A 31 -14.38 -3.44 19.32
C ASP A 31 -15.37 -3.31 20.50
N GLY A 32 -16.03 -4.41 20.88
CA GLY A 32 -16.80 -4.49 22.13
C GLY A 32 -18.30 -4.25 22.04
N GLU A 33 -18.82 -3.52 21.05
CA GLU A 33 -20.27 -3.30 20.90
C GLU A 33 -20.70 -3.23 19.43
N GLY A 34 -21.24 -4.34 18.90
CA GLY A 34 -21.84 -4.41 17.55
C GLY A 34 -21.31 -5.54 16.66
N PRO A 35 -21.98 -5.81 15.52
CA PRO A 35 -21.46 -6.75 14.52
C PRO A 35 -20.11 -6.21 14.01
N GLY A 36 -19.05 -6.97 14.23
CA GLY A 36 -17.69 -6.53 13.93
C GLY A 36 -17.53 -6.03 12.49
N TYR A 37 -16.66 -5.04 12.29
CA TYR A 37 -16.41 -4.50 10.95
C TYR A 37 -15.65 -5.53 10.12
N PRO A 38 -16.06 -5.81 8.86
CA PRO A 38 -15.27 -6.66 7.99
C PRO A 38 -13.91 -5.99 7.78
N LEU A 39 -12.84 -6.73 8.05
CA LEU A 39 -11.48 -6.27 7.79
C LEU A 39 -11.28 -6.15 6.27
N SER A 40 -11.53 -4.97 5.73
CA SER A 40 -11.21 -4.65 4.35
C SER A 40 -9.73 -4.31 4.22
N LEU A 41 -9.08 -4.83 3.18
CA LEU A 41 -7.70 -4.46 2.88
C LEU A 41 -7.62 -2.95 2.59
N PRO A 42 -6.53 -2.29 2.98
CA PRO A 42 -6.32 -0.89 2.65
C PRO A 42 -6.36 -0.71 1.13
N GLN A 43 -7.32 0.08 0.66
CA GLN A 43 -7.50 0.34 -0.77
C GLN A 43 -6.33 1.12 -1.39
N THR A 44 -5.57 1.83 -0.56
CA THR A 44 -4.42 2.66 -0.97
C THR A 44 -3.18 1.79 -1.18
N LEU A 45 -2.62 1.87 -2.38
CA LEU A 45 -1.32 1.34 -2.73
C LEU A 45 -0.25 2.18 -2.05
N ARG A 46 0.66 1.57 -1.28
CA ARG A 46 1.65 2.30 -0.49
C ARG A 46 3.05 1.78 -0.77
N ALA A 47 3.99 2.70 -0.87
CA ALA A 47 5.41 2.38 -0.97
C ALA A 47 6.27 3.44 -0.30
N THR A 48 7.39 3.01 0.25
CA THR A 48 8.47 3.89 0.69
C THR A 48 9.69 3.61 -0.18
N ILE A 49 10.20 4.65 -0.83
CA ILE A 49 11.31 4.57 -1.77
C ILE A 49 12.43 5.47 -1.27
N VAL A 50 13.63 4.91 -1.13
CA VAL A 50 14.84 5.68 -0.85
C VAL A 50 15.31 6.34 -2.14
N VAL A 51 15.56 7.64 -2.10
CA VAL A 51 16.07 8.43 -3.23
C VAL A 51 17.39 9.13 -2.86
N PRO A 52 18.32 9.31 -3.82
CA PRO A 52 18.25 8.85 -5.21
C PRO A 52 18.27 7.32 -5.31
N LEU A 53 17.68 6.80 -6.39
CA LEU A 53 17.56 5.35 -6.59
C LEU A 53 18.94 4.72 -6.81
N ALA A 54 19.20 3.59 -6.16
CA ALA A 54 20.45 2.84 -6.33
C ALA A 54 20.46 2.02 -7.63
N VAL A 55 19.29 1.61 -8.11
CA VAL A 55 19.12 0.74 -9.30
C VAL A 55 18.22 1.44 -10.30
N LYS A 56 18.54 1.27 -11.59
CA LYS A 56 17.72 1.77 -12.69
C LYS A 56 16.34 1.07 -12.71
N PRO A 57 15.23 1.80 -12.73
CA PRO A 57 13.90 1.20 -12.82
C PRO A 57 13.65 0.49 -14.14
N VAL A 58 12.74 -0.49 -14.10
CA VAL A 58 12.25 -1.18 -15.30
C VAL A 58 11.48 -0.17 -16.16
N PRO A 59 11.78 -0.05 -17.48
CA PRO A 59 11.11 0.93 -18.35
C PRO A 59 9.61 0.71 -18.49
N ARG A 60 9.18 -0.57 -18.44
CA ARG A 60 7.78 -0.96 -18.57
C ARG A 60 7.27 -1.81 -17.41
N PRO A 61 6.90 -1.21 -16.26
CA PRO A 61 6.45 -1.98 -15.09
C PRO A 61 5.21 -2.83 -15.35
N ASN A 62 5.25 -4.08 -14.89
CA ASN A 62 4.14 -5.02 -14.87
C ASN A 62 3.67 -5.34 -13.44
N THR A 63 4.46 -4.98 -12.42
CA THR A 63 4.14 -5.20 -11.00
C THR A 63 4.18 -3.90 -10.21
N LEU A 64 3.57 -3.89 -9.01
CA LEU A 64 3.66 -2.74 -8.09
C LEU A 64 5.12 -2.48 -7.65
N ALA A 65 5.90 -3.53 -7.43
CA ALA A 65 7.30 -3.44 -7.03
C ALA A 65 8.15 -2.73 -8.09
N GLU A 66 7.85 -2.93 -9.38
CA GLU A 66 8.49 -2.23 -10.50
C GLU A 66 7.93 -0.82 -10.70
N LEU A 67 6.64 -0.61 -10.42
CA LEU A 67 5.97 0.68 -10.61
C LEU A 67 6.53 1.77 -9.72
N TYR A 68 6.70 1.51 -8.42
CA TYR A 68 7.10 2.52 -7.46
C TYR A 68 8.47 3.17 -7.77
N PRO A 69 9.55 2.42 -8.07
CA PRO A 69 10.80 3.04 -8.49
C PRO A 69 10.67 3.73 -9.86
N ALA A 70 9.83 3.24 -10.78
CA ALA A 70 9.60 3.93 -12.06
C ALA A 70 8.96 5.31 -11.87
N LEU A 71 7.99 5.44 -10.94
CA LEU A 71 7.40 6.74 -10.59
C LEU A 71 8.38 7.69 -9.88
N ALA A 72 9.36 7.14 -9.16
CA ALA A 72 10.37 7.91 -8.46
C ALA A 72 11.58 8.29 -9.34
N ALA A 73 11.71 7.72 -10.54
CA ALA A 73 12.92 7.81 -11.37
C ALA A 73 13.31 9.24 -11.76
N CYS A 74 12.32 10.11 -11.96
CA CYS A 74 12.50 11.49 -12.43
C CYS A 74 12.55 12.49 -11.27
N TRP A 75 12.42 12.02 -10.03
CA TRP A 75 12.59 12.85 -8.85
C TRP A 75 14.06 13.22 -8.70
N ARG A 76 14.33 14.53 -8.58
CA ARG A 76 15.66 15.07 -8.38
C ARG A 76 15.68 15.83 -7.06
N PRO A 77 16.67 15.60 -6.18
CA PRO A 77 16.78 16.37 -4.96
C PRO A 77 17.02 17.84 -5.33
N PRO A 78 16.20 18.79 -4.84
CA PRO A 78 16.48 20.21 -5.04
C PRO A 78 17.75 20.59 -4.27
N ALA A 79 18.56 21.50 -4.83
CA ALA A 79 19.86 21.90 -4.27
C ALA A 79 19.81 22.35 -2.80
N ILE A 80 18.68 22.91 -2.37
CA ILE A 80 18.44 23.28 -0.97
C ILE A 80 18.49 22.10 0.03
N LEU A 81 18.50 20.85 -0.44
CA LEU A 81 18.65 19.65 0.41
C LEU A 81 20.09 19.18 0.56
N GLU A 82 21.09 19.89 0.02
CA GLU A 82 22.50 19.46 0.09
C GLU A 82 22.99 19.26 1.54
N ASP A 83 22.48 20.05 2.49
CA ASP A 83 22.85 19.96 3.91
C ASP A 83 21.87 19.10 4.74
N ALA A 84 20.79 18.59 4.14
CA ALA A 84 19.77 17.82 4.84
C ALA A 84 20.10 16.32 4.83
N SER A 85 20.12 15.70 6.01
CA SER A 85 20.57 14.31 6.17
C SER A 85 19.45 13.26 6.17
N ASN A 86 18.18 13.64 6.39
CA ASN A 86 17.02 12.74 6.38
C ASN A 86 15.74 13.50 6.05
N VAL A 87 15.44 13.66 4.76
CA VAL A 87 14.23 14.36 4.29
C VAL A 87 13.21 13.34 3.82
N GLU A 88 11.97 13.54 4.22
CA GLU A 88 10.87 12.66 3.84
C GLU A 88 9.73 13.47 3.27
N ILE A 89 9.12 12.96 2.21
CA ILE A 89 7.92 13.56 1.62
C ILE A 89 7.03 12.48 1.05
N THR A 90 5.72 12.55 1.30
CA THR A 90 4.75 11.61 0.75
C THR A 90 3.84 12.32 -0.22
N ALA A 91 3.81 11.82 -1.45
CA ALA A 91 2.86 12.24 -2.47
C ALA A 91 1.76 11.19 -2.61
N ARG A 92 0.50 11.63 -2.67
CA ARG A 92 -0.66 10.82 -3.04
C ARG A 92 -1.11 11.20 -4.45
N LEU A 93 -1.26 10.20 -5.31
CA LEU A 93 -1.72 10.36 -6.68
C LEU A 93 -2.56 9.14 -7.09
N SER A 94 -3.25 9.25 -8.23
CA SER A 94 -3.91 8.11 -8.88
C SER A 94 -3.54 8.13 -10.35
N LEU A 95 -3.47 6.95 -10.97
CA LEU A 95 -3.19 6.81 -12.40
C LEU A 95 -4.43 6.32 -13.15
N ARG A 96 -4.53 6.65 -14.43
CA ARG A 96 -5.45 6.01 -15.38
C ARG A 96 -4.85 4.68 -15.86
N ARG A 97 -5.63 3.91 -16.65
CA ARG A 97 -5.19 2.61 -17.22
C ARG A 97 -3.98 2.74 -18.14
N ASP A 98 -3.78 3.91 -18.75
CA ASP A 98 -2.66 4.22 -19.65
C ASP A 98 -1.42 4.75 -18.90
N GLY A 99 -1.47 4.83 -17.56
CA GLY A 99 -0.39 5.36 -16.73
C GLY A 99 -0.33 6.88 -16.66
N SER A 100 -1.28 7.62 -17.25
CA SER A 100 -1.40 9.08 -17.07
C SER A 100 -1.99 9.45 -15.70
N LEU A 101 -1.78 10.69 -15.26
CA LEU A 101 -2.34 11.18 -13.99
C LEU A 101 -3.86 11.28 -14.02
N LEU A 102 -4.51 10.71 -13.01
CA LEU A 102 -5.90 10.97 -12.67
C LEU A 102 -5.97 12.04 -11.58
N GLY A 103 -6.01 13.30 -12.00
CA GLY A 103 -6.00 14.47 -11.12
C GLY A 103 -4.59 14.86 -10.64
N PRO A 104 -4.46 16.00 -9.95
CA PRO A 104 -3.17 16.51 -9.50
C PRO A 104 -2.62 15.70 -8.31
N PRO A 105 -1.32 15.36 -8.28
CA PRO A 105 -0.67 14.80 -7.10
C PRO A 105 -0.80 15.74 -5.89
N ARG A 106 -0.98 15.18 -4.70
CA ARG A 106 -1.14 15.94 -3.46
C ARG A 106 -0.09 15.50 -2.44
N ILE A 107 0.62 16.45 -1.85
CA ILE A 107 1.53 16.14 -0.74
C ILE A 107 0.73 15.98 0.54
N THR A 108 0.87 14.81 1.18
CA THR A 108 0.14 14.47 2.42
C THR A 108 1.05 14.50 3.66
N TYR A 109 2.37 14.50 3.46
CA TYR A 109 3.33 14.51 4.56
C TYR A 109 4.68 15.07 4.08
N ALA A 110 5.37 15.82 4.93
CA ALA A 110 6.76 16.23 4.71
C ALA A 110 7.47 16.42 6.06
N ARG A 111 8.72 15.97 6.18
CA ARG A 111 9.58 16.09 7.37
C ARG A 111 11.04 16.33 6.95
N GLY A 112 11.83 16.93 7.83
CA GLY A 112 13.28 17.07 7.66
C GLY A 112 13.71 18.37 6.97
N VAL A 113 12.77 19.30 6.76
CA VAL A 113 13.03 20.62 6.19
C VAL A 113 12.27 21.70 6.97
N GLY A 114 12.85 22.90 7.05
CA GLY A 114 12.21 24.06 7.67
C GLY A 114 11.07 24.67 6.84
N PRO A 115 10.26 25.58 7.41
CA PRO A 115 9.11 26.18 6.74
C PRO A 115 9.44 26.90 5.43
N LYS A 116 10.61 27.55 5.36
CA LYS A 116 11.07 28.27 4.15
C LYS A 116 11.45 27.32 3.00
N THR A 117 11.91 26.11 3.31
CA THR A 117 12.39 25.11 2.33
C THR A 117 11.27 24.17 1.87
N ARG A 118 10.25 23.97 2.71
CA ARG A 118 9.13 23.05 2.44
C ARG A 118 8.42 23.30 1.10
N PRO A 119 8.12 24.54 0.66
CA PRO A 119 7.49 24.79 -0.65
C PRO A 119 8.33 24.29 -1.82
N THR A 120 9.65 24.51 -1.78
CA THR A 120 10.58 24.02 -2.82
C THR A 120 10.62 22.50 -2.88
N LEU A 121 10.63 21.82 -1.72
CA LEU A 121 10.56 20.36 -1.65
C LEU A 121 9.25 19.81 -2.25
N VAL A 122 8.12 20.46 -1.92
CA VAL A 122 6.80 20.11 -2.46
C VAL A 122 6.78 20.25 -3.98
N HIS A 123 7.24 21.40 -4.49
CA HIS A 123 7.30 21.67 -5.92
C HIS A 123 8.19 20.64 -6.63
N ALA A 124 9.43 20.44 -6.19
CA ALA A 124 10.36 19.49 -6.79
C ALA A 124 9.79 18.06 -6.83
N THR A 125 8.99 17.68 -5.83
CA THR A 125 8.36 16.35 -5.77
C THR A 125 7.22 16.21 -6.76
N ILE A 126 6.32 17.19 -6.85
CA ILE A 126 5.21 17.17 -7.83
C ILE A 126 5.75 17.23 -9.26
N ASP A 127 6.70 18.12 -9.51
CA ASP A 127 7.35 18.28 -10.81
C ASP A 127 8.13 17.02 -11.22
N GLY A 128 8.83 16.39 -10.28
CA GLY A 128 9.45 15.07 -10.49
C GLY A 128 8.46 13.98 -10.92
N LEU A 129 7.30 13.91 -10.27
CA LEU A 129 6.24 12.98 -10.67
C LEU A 129 5.72 13.29 -12.08
N ASN A 130 5.45 14.57 -12.37
CA ASN A 130 4.95 14.99 -13.69
C ASN A 130 5.92 14.64 -14.82
N ARG A 131 7.23 14.77 -14.61
CA ARG A 131 8.25 14.37 -15.59
C ARG A 131 8.26 12.86 -15.89
N CYS A 132 7.83 12.04 -14.95
CA CYS A 132 7.80 10.58 -15.09
C CYS A 132 6.48 10.06 -15.66
N LEU A 133 5.54 10.95 -15.97
CA LEU A 133 4.19 10.59 -16.39
C LEU A 133 3.92 11.08 -17.81
N PRO A 134 3.19 10.30 -18.64
CA PRO A 134 2.55 9.03 -18.32
C PRO A 134 3.54 7.86 -18.13
N ALA A 135 3.32 7.07 -17.09
CA ALA A 135 4.15 5.89 -16.82
C ALA A 135 3.87 4.80 -17.86
N GLN A 136 4.92 4.30 -18.51
CA GLN A 136 4.79 3.25 -19.53
C GLN A 136 4.48 1.90 -18.87
N ILE A 137 3.25 1.66 -18.44
CA ILE A 137 2.88 0.42 -17.74
C ILE A 137 2.33 -0.65 -18.70
N THR A 138 2.32 -1.91 -18.26
CA THR A 138 1.61 -2.96 -19.01
C THR A 138 0.09 -2.78 -18.90
N PRO A 139 -0.70 -3.29 -19.87
CA PRO A 139 -2.15 -3.27 -19.78
C PRO A 139 -2.70 -4.02 -18.55
N GLY A 140 -2.02 -5.10 -18.14
CA GLY A 140 -2.38 -5.87 -16.95
C GLY A 140 -2.27 -5.03 -15.68
N LEU A 141 -1.12 -4.39 -15.49
CA LEU A 141 -0.89 -3.50 -14.35
C LEU A 141 -1.83 -2.29 -14.38
N GLY A 142 -2.00 -1.66 -15.55
CA GLY A 142 -2.89 -0.51 -15.72
C GLY A 142 -4.33 -0.79 -15.29
N ARG A 143 -4.88 -1.98 -15.61
CA ARG A 143 -6.20 -2.40 -15.12
C ARG A 143 -6.23 -2.60 -13.59
N ALA A 144 -5.15 -3.11 -13.01
CA ALA A 144 -5.08 -3.41 -11.57
C ALA A 144 -4.92 -2.18 -10.68
N ILE A 145 -4.38 -1.07 -11.22
CA ILE A 145 -4.08 0.16 -10.44
C ILE A 145 -4.96 1.35 -10.79
N ALA A 146 -5.66 1.33 -11.92
CA ALA A 146 -6.41 2.49 -12.40
C ALA A 146 -7.41 3.01 -11.35
N GLY A 147 -7.35 4.32 -11.08
CA GLY A 147 -8.19 5.01 -10.10
C GLY A 147 -7.83 4.75 -8.63
N ARG A 148 -6.98 3.75 -8.34
CA ARG A 148 -6.58 3.43 -6.97
C ARG A 148 -5.57 4.47 -6.46
N PRO A 149 -5.79 5.03 -5.26
CA PRO A 149 -4.82 5.93 -4.67
C PRO A 149 -3.48 5.22 -4.42
N VAL A 150 -2.40 5.86 -4.87
CA VAL A 150 -1.01 5.50 -4.59
C VAL A 150 -0.45 6.56 -3.64
N ALA A 151 0.03 6.15 -2.47
CA ALA A 151 0.79 6.98 -1.55
C ALA A 151 2.27 6.57 -1.60
N LEU A 152 3.08 7.39 -2.26
CA LEU A 152 4.50 7.17 -2.48
C LEU A 152 5.30 8.07 -1.54
N ARG A 153 5.98 7.47 -0.56
CA ARG A 153 6.89 8.18 0.35
C ARG A 153 8.31 8.12 -0.21
N PHE A 154 8.88 9.29 -0.43
CA PHE A 154 10.27 9.49 -0.76
C PHE A 154 11.06 9.68 0.53
N VAL A 155 12.13 8.92 0.70
CA VAL A 155 13.11 9.09 1.79
C VAL A 155 14.42 9.49 1.14
N TYR A 156 14.72 10.78 1.15
CA TYR A 156 15.96 11.29 0.61
C TYR A 156 17.12 11.00 1.56
N ARG A 157 18.14 10.33 1.03
CA ARG A 157 19.43 10.12 1.68
C ARG A 157 20.51 10.73 0.79
N LYS A 158 21.31 11.61 1.37
CA LYS A 158 22.48 12.15 0.68
C LYS A 158 23.41 11.00 0.29
N VAL A 159 23.74 10.89 -0.99
CA VAL A 159 24.77 9.95 -1.45
C VAL A 159 26.11 10.54 -1.05
N THR A 160 26.75 9.97 -0.03
CA THR A 160 28.14 10.27 0.29
C THR A 160 29.03 9.51 -0.69
N ALA A 161 30.03 10.19 -1.26
CA ALA A 161 30.88 9.69 -2.35
C ALA A 161 31.77 8.47 -1.99
N ASN A 162 31.60 7.84 -0.82
CA ASN A 162 32.48 6.80 -0.30
C ASN A 162 31.75 5.48 0.02
N ARG A 163 30.83 5.03 -0.84
CA ARG A 163 30.21 3.69 -0.71
C ARG A 163 30.50 2.86 -1.97
N PRO A 164 31.31 1.79 -1.90
CA PRO A 164 31.39 0.80 -2.96
C PRO A 164 30.05 0.03 -2.99
N GLY A 165 29.53 -0.15 -4.21
CA GLY A 165 28.25 -0.82 -4.48
C GLY A 165 28.29 -2.32 -4.31
#